data_AF-A0AA35X755-F1
#
_entry.id   AF-A0AA35X755-F1
#
_cell.length_a   1.000
_cell.length_b   1.000
_cell.length_c   1.000
_cell.angle_alpha   90.00
_cell.angle_beta   90.00
_cell.angle_gamma   90.00
#
_symmetry.space_group_name_H-M   'P 1'
#
loop_
_entity.id
_entity.type
_entity.pdbx_description
1 polymer ?
#
loop_
_entity_poly.entity_id
_entity_poly.type
_entity_poly.pdbx_seq_one_letter_code
_entity_poly.pdbx_strand_id
1 'polypeptide(L)'
;MCGPYNRKGLLCGQCIDGYGPGVTVNDKCVDCSKFSTGSAICLYLLVEFVPVSIFFFLVTIFRLNLTAGPMMGYLLFCQGLSFFIKIFQPTENMSVAESVFQGIFEFWSLNLLTPLIPPFCISDKLTELHITLLDSVSTICLVFLVIIYITAIDLHSRGCKAISLFTKPFSALCKRLNCSREVTSNSVIHTFSTFLFLSSTKTFKTFYVLCQA
;
A
#
# COMPACT_ATOMS: atom_id res chain seq x y z
N MET A 1 -29.96 15.29 7.30
CA MET A 1 -28.65 15.87 6.91
C MET A 1 -27.57 14.87 7.29
N CYS A 2 -26.63 14.60 6.38
CA CYS A 2 -25.61 13.55 6.52
C CYS A 2 -24.42 14.00 7.38
N GLY A 3 -24.67 14.29 8.67
CA GLY A 3 -23.65 14.55 9.68
C GLY A 3 -22.58 15.60 9.30
N PRO A 4 -21.42 15.58 9.99
CA PRO A 4 -20.30 16.49 9.73
C PRO A 4 -19.43 16.10 8.52
N TYR A 5 -19.83 15.12 7.72
CA TYR A 5 -18.98 14.48 6.71
C TYR A 5 -19.07 15.06 5.30
N ASN A 6 -19.74 16.21 5.12
CA ASN A 6 -19.94 16.85 3.81
C ASN A 6 -20.54 15.91 2.75
N ARG A 7 -21.48 15.05 3.17
CA ARG A 7 -22.17 14.08 2.31
C ARG A 7 -23.61 14.53 2.00
N LYS A 8 -24.17 14.04 0.89
CA LYS A 8 -25.55 14.21 0.42
C LYS A 8 -26.09 12.89 -0.19
N GLY A 9 -27.36 12.88 -0.56
CA GLY A 9 -28.01 11.74 -1.23
C GLY A 9 -28.66 10.72 -0.28
N LEU A 10 -29.34 9.74 -0.88
CA LEU A 10 -29.95 8.62 -0.15
C LEU A 10 -28.85 7.81 0.53
N LEU A 11 -28.97 7.55 1.83
CA LEU A 11 -27.94 6.89 2.65
C LEU A 11 -26.57 7.61 2.71
N CYS A 12 -26.49 8.88 2.33
CA CYS A 12 -25.24 9.68 2.42
C CYS A 12 -24.08 9.13 1.57
N GLY A 13 -24.38 8.44 0.47
CA GLY A 13 -23.38 7.84 -0.42
C GLY A 13 -22.70 8.81 -1.41
N GLN A 14 -23.03 10.10 -1.40
CA GLN A 14 -22.47 11.08 -2.33
C GLN A 14 -21.85 12.26 -1.58
N CYS A 15 -20.77 12.85 -2.11
CA CYS A 15 -20.22 14.09 -1.57
C CYS A 15 -21.01 15.32 -2.05
N ILE A 16 -21.03 16.40 -1.26
CA ILE A 16 -21.57 17.69 -1.70
C ILE A 16 -20.74 18.28 -2.86
N ASP A 17 -21.31 19.21 -3.61
CA ASP A 17 -20.63 19.78 -4.77
C ASP A 17 -19.35 20.53 -4.37
N GLY A 18 -18.27 20.35 -5.14
CA GLY A 18 -16.92 20.85 -4.81
C GLY A 18 -16.11 19.96 -3.86
N TYR A 19 -16.73 18.90 -3.31
CA TYR A 19 -16.07 17.90 -2.48
C TYR A 19 -16.08 16.55 -3.19
N GLY A 20 -15.05 15.76 -2.94
CA GLY A 20 -14.89 14.42 -3.49
C GLY A 20 -14.45 13.43 -2.43
N PRO A 21 -14.57 12.13 -2.69
CA PRO A 21 -14.20 11.12 -1.71
C PRO A 21 -12.69 11.17 -1.45
N GLY A 22 -12.30 11.12 -0.17
CA GLY A 22 -10.91 11.16 0.25
C GLY A 22 -10.20 9.85 -0.07
N VAL A 23 -9.01 9.93 -0.69
CA VAL A 23 -8.28 8.73 -1.11
C VAL A 23 -7.62 8.00 0.07
N THR A 24 -7.22 8.73 1.11
CA THR A 24 -6.59 8.13 2.30
C THR A 24 -7.60 7.81 3.40
N VAL A 25 -8.82 8.36 3.34
CA VAL A 25 -9.89 8.16 4.33
C VAL A 25 -11.22 7.99 3.60
N ASN A 26 -11.67 6.74 3.51
CA ASN A 26 -12.85 6.34 2.71
C ASN A 26 -14.15 7.06 3.13
N ASP A 27 -14.27 7.46 4.40
CA ASP A 27 -15.54 7.92 4.94
C ASP A 27 -15.73 9.46 4.86
N LYS A 28 -14.66 10.21 4.52
CA LYS A 28 -14.68 11.68 4.55
C LYS A 28 -14.66 12.26 3.13
N CYS A 29 -15.57 13.19 2.87
CA CYS A 29 -15.51 14.03 1.67
C CYS A 29 -14.56 15.20 1.92
N VAL A 30 -13.61 15.38 1.01
CA VAL A 30 -12.54 16.39 1.09
C VAL A 30 -12.75 17.42 -0.01
N ASP A 31 -12.43 18.68 0.31
CA ASP A 31 -12.44 19.78 -0.65
C ASP A 31 -11.40 19.54 -1.77
N CYS A 32 -11.88 19.49 -3.01
CA CYS A 32 -11.06 19.23 -4.20
C CYS A 32 -10.43 20.50 -4.80
N SER A 33 -10.77 21.68 -4.31
CA SER A 33 -10.28 22.96 -4.86
C SER A 33 -8.77 23.17 -4.69
N LYS A 34 -8.15 22.48 -3.73
CA LYS A 34 -6.74 22.68 -3.35
C LYS A 34 -5.73 21.95 -4.25
N PHE A 35 -6.14 20.89 -4.94
CA PHE A 35 -5.22 20.03 -5.68
C PHE A 35 -5.65 19.88 -7.14
N SER A 36 -4.70 19.99 -8.06
CA SER A 36 -4.95 19.63 -9.45
C SER A 36 -5.04 18.10 -9.57
N THR A 37 -5.93 17.60 -10.42
CA THR A 37 -6.15 16.16 -10.63
C THR A 37 -4.85 15.41 -10.95
N GLY A 38 -3.99 15.98 -11.80
CA GLY A 38 -2.69 15.37 -12.14
C GLY A 38 -1.76 15.26 -10.93
N SER A 39 -1.63 16.34 -10.14
CA SER A 39 -0.81 16.32 -8.92
C SER A 39 -1.33 15.34 -7.87
N ALA A 40 -2.64 15.21 -7.72
CA ALA A 40 -3.26 14.28 -6.77
C ALA A 40 -3.02 12.82 -7.17
N ILE A 41 -3.11 12.48 -8.47
CA ILE A 41 -2.79 11.13 -8.98
C ILE A 41 -1.31 10.82 -8.77
N CYS A 42 -0.42 11.76 -9.11
CA CYS A 42 1.01 11.57 -8.89
C CYS A 42 1.34 11.39 -7.41
N LEU A 43 0.72 12.18 -6.52
CA LEU A 43 0.89 12.03 -5.08
C LEU A 43 0.39 10.66 -4.62
N TYR A 44 -0.80 10.24 -5.04
CA TYR A 44 -1.34 8.91 -4.73
C TYR A 44 -0.38 7.79 -5.14
N LEU A 45 0.06 7.79 -6.41
CA LEU A 45 0.99 6.78 -6.90
C LEU A 45 2.32 6.82 -6.13
N LEU A 46 2.83 8.01 -5.81
CA LEU A 46 4.07 8.13 -5.04
C LEU A 46 3.92 7.58 -3.63
N VAL A 47 2.83 7.92 -2.95
CA VAL A 47 2.51 7.50 -1.58
C VAL A 47 2.32 5.99 -1.48
N GLU A 48 1.83 5.37 -2.53
CA GLU A 48 1.50 3.96 -2.57
C GLU A 48 2.71 3.12 -3.05
N PHE A 49 3.32 3.49 -4.18
CA PHE A 49 4.40 2.70 -4.78
C PHE A 49 5.74 2.87 -4.09
N VAL A 50 6.08 4.08 -3.63
CA VAL A 50 7.42 4.33 -3.06
C VAL A 50 7.63 3.56 -1.77
N PRO A 51 6.73 3.59 -0.76
CA PRO A 51 6.93 2.84 0.47
C PRO A 51 6.96 1.35 0.25
N VAL A 52 6.07 0.83 -0.62
CA VAL A 52 6.04 -0.61 -0.91
C VAL A 52 7.32 -1.04 -1.63
N SER A 53 7.81 -0.24 -2.58
CA SER A 53 9.09 -0.50 -3.24
C SER A 53 10.25 -0.50 -2.25
N ILE A 54 10.32 0.51 -1.37
CA ILE A 54 11.34 0.59 -0.32
C ILE A 54 11.25 -0.64 0.58
N PHE A 55 10.05 -1.00 1.06
CA PHE A 55 9.84 -2.17 1.90
C PHE A 55 10.28 -3.46 1.19
N PHE A 56 9.95 -3.61 -0.09
CA PHE A 56 10.39 -4.73 -0.93
C PHE A 56 11.90 -4.83 -1.03
N PHE A 57 12.57 -3.71 -1.30
CA PHE A 57 14.03 -3.66 -1.34
C PHE A 57 14.63 -3.99 0.02
N LEU A 58 14.07 -3.48 1.13
CA LEU A 58 14.54 -3.79 2.48
C LEU A 58 14.41 -5.29 2.78
N VAL A 59 13.24 -5.89 2.55
CA VAL A 59 13.02 -7.33 2.80
C VAL A 59 14.00 -8.17 1.97
N THR A 60 14.26 -7.78 0.72
CA THR A 60 15.15 -8.51 -0.18
C THR A 60 16.63 -8.34 0.20
N ILE A 61 17.07 -7.11 0.48
CA ILE A 61 18.46 -6.81 0.86
C ILE A 61 18.82 -7.46 2.20
N PHE A 62 17.93 -7.34 3.19
CA PHE A 62 18.15 -7.89 4.53
C PHE A 62 17.75 -9.37 4.66
N ARG A 63 17.15 -9.97 3.63
CA ARG A 63 16.64 -11.36 3.63
C ARG A 63 15.74 -11.65 4.82
N LEU A 64 14.80 -10.75 5.08
CA LEU A 64 13.86 -10.93 6.17
C LEU A 64 12.94 -12.11 5.82
N ASN A 65 13.05 -13.22 6.55
CA ASN A 65 12.15 -14.35 6.40
C ASN A 65 10.85 -14.08 7.17
N LEU A 66 10.01 -13.22 6.59
CA LEU A 66 8.71 -12.86 7.14
C LEU A 66 7.70 -14.03 7.09
N THR A 67 7.97 -15.06 6.28
CA THR A 67 7.20 -16.31 6.25
C THR A 67 7.57 -17.31 7.34
N ALA A 68 8.54 -16.99 8.21
CA ALA A 68 8.78 -17.82 9.39
C ALA A 68 7.50 -17.88 10.23
N GLY A 69 7.14 -19.07 10.73
CA GLY A 69 5.91 -19.33 11.47
C GLY A 69 5.48 -18.23 12.47
N PRO A 70 6.34 -17.75 13.38
CA PRO A 70 5.95 -16.70 14.33
C PRO A 70 5.67 -15.34 13.67
N MET A 71 6.40 -15.00 12.61
CA MET A 71 6.19 -13.74 11.88
C MET A 71 4.87 -13.75 11.11
N MET A 72 4.53 -14.89 10.49
CA MET A 72 3.26 -15.05 9.79
C MET A 72 2.06 -14.85 10.73
N GLY A 73 2.12 -15.43 11.94
CA GLY A 73 1.09 -15.23 12.96
C GLY A 73 0.96 -13.76 13.39
N TYR A 74 2.09 -13.07 13.55
CA TYR A 74 2.12 -11.64 13.87
C TYR A 74 1.52 -10.78 12.74
N LEU A 75 1.83 -11.06 11.47
CA LEU A 75 1.26 -10.37 10.32
C LEU A 75 -0.26 -10.52 10.25
N LEU A 76 -0.76 -11.75 10.40
CA LEU A 76 -2.19 -12.05 10.45
C LEU A 76 -2.88 -11.31 11.59
N PHE A 77 -2.26 -11.28 12.77
CA PHE A 77 -2.77 -10.54 13.92
C PHE A 77 -2.85 -9.04 13.61
N CYS A 78 -1.81 -8.44 13.04
CA CYS A 78 -1.78 -7.02 12.69
C CYS A 78 -2.85 -6.64 11.66
N GLN A 79 -3.01 -7.47 10.63
CA GLN A 79 -4.02 -7.26 9.59
C GLN A 79 -5.44 -7.45 10.11
N GLY A 80 -5.67 -8.49 10.91
CA GLY A 80 -6.94 -8.73 11.59
C GLY A 80 -7.29 -7.56 12.50
N LEU A 81 -6.37 -7.13 13.37
CA LEU A 81 -6.61 -6.00 14.27
C LEU A 81 -6.88 -4.70 13.49
N SER A 82 -6.13 -4.42 12.42
CA SER A 82 -6.38 -3.27 11.54
C SER A 82 -7.77 -3.30 10.92
N PHE A 83 -8.24 -4.48 10.54
CA PHE A 83 -9.58 -4.68 9.98
C PHE A 83 -10.65 -4.48 11.05
N PHE A 84 -10.47 -5.07 12.24
CA PHE A 84 -11.36 -4.90 13.38
C PHE A 84 -11.50 -3.43 13.80
N ILE A 85 -10.39 -2.70 13.96
CA ILE A 85 -10.42 -1.28 14.35
C ILE A 85 -11.24 -0.45 13.34
N LYS A 86 -11.07 -0.68 12.04
CA LYS A 86 -11.83 0.05 11.00
C LYS A 86 -13.33 -0.21 11.04
N ILE A 87 -13.74 -1.43 11.40
CA ILE A 87 -15.17 -1.77 11.50
C ILE A 87 -15.79 -1.15 12.75
N PHE A 88 -15.10 -1.18 13.89
CA PHE A 88 -15.69 -0.82 15.19
C PHE A 88 -15.48 0.63 15.62
N GLN A 89 -14.50 1.35 15.06
CA GLN A 89 -14.22 2.75 15.42
C GLN A 89 -13.97 3.61 14.17
N PRO A 90 -15.03 4.20 13.58
CA PRO A 90 -14.86 5.21 12.53
C PRO A 90 -14.16 6.46 13.10
N THR A 91 -13.15 6.92 12.35
CA THR A 91 -12.08 7.86 12.70
C THR A 91 -12.51 9.32 12.93
N GLU A 92 -13.48 9.57 13.80
CA GLU A 92 -13.91 10.95 14.07
C GLU A 92 -12.95 11.72 14.99
N ASN A 93 -12.35 11.08 16.00
CA ASN A 93 -11.52 11.77 17.00
C ASN A 93 -10.33 10.93 17.46
N MET A 94 -9.51 10.42 16.53
CA MET A 94 -8.30 9.70 16.95
C MET A 94 -7.27 10.67 17.50
N SER A 95 -6.77 10.35 18.69
CA SER A 95 -5.59 11.01 19.26
C SER A 95 -4.35 10.71 18.41
N VAL A 96 -3.32 11.55 18.48
CA VAL A 96 -2.05 11.33 17.77
C VAL A 96 -1.45 9.96 18.10
N ALA A 97 -1.60 9.50 19.35
CA ALA A 97 -1.14 8.18 19.78
C ALA A 97 -1.86 7.04 19.05
N GLU A 98 -3.17 7.15 18.85
CA GLU A 98 -3.96 6.16 18.12
C GLU A 98 -3.59 6.14 16.63
N SER A 99 -3.35 7.31 16.02
CA SER A 99 -2.91 7.38 14.61
C SER A 99 -1.54 6.73 14.40
N VAL A 100 -0.60 6.94 15.34
CA VAL A 100 0.72 6.28 15.30
C VAL A 100 0.56 4.77 15.49
N PHE A 101 -0.26 4.34 16.44
CA PHE A 101 -0.51 2.93 16.70
C PHE A 101 -1.14 2.25 15.48
N GLN A 102 -2.16 2.86 14.88
CA GLN A 102 -2.78 2.39 13.65
C GLN A 102 -1.76 2.34 12.50
N GLY A 103 -0.89 3.34 12.37
CA GLY A 103 0.18 3.35 11.38
C GLY A 103 1.11 2.13 11.48
N ILE A 104 1.42 1.66 12.68
CA ILE A 104 2.24 0.47 12.89
C ILE A 104 1.54 -0.80 12.38
N PHE A 105 0.22 -0.93 12.57
CA PHE A 105 -0.51 -2.10 12.04
C PHE A 105 -0.79 -1.97 10.54
N GLU A 106 -1.05 -0.77 10.05
CA GLU A 106 -1.25 -0.48 8.63
C GLU A 106 0.03 -0.61 7.80
N PHE A 107 1.20 -0.43 8.42
CA PHE A 107 2.50 -0.76 7.83
C PHE A 107 2.51 -2.19 7.28
N TRP A 108 2.01 -3.15 8.06
CA TRP A 108 1.91 -4.55 7.67
C TRP A 108 0.74 -4.86 6.72
N SER A 109 -0.07 -3.86 6.39
CA SER A 109 -1.14 -3.93 5.39
C SER A 109 -0.76 -3.23 4.08
N LEU A 110 0.52 -2.85 3.91
CA LEU A 110 1.06 -2.09 2.78
C LEU A 110 0.51 -0.66 2.62
N ASN A 111 -0.25 -0.15 3.59
CA ASN A 111 -0.80 1.21 3.60
C ASN A 111 0.05 2.13 4.49
N LEU A 112 1.37 2.12 4.27
CA LEU A 112 2.38 2.75 5.14
C LEU A 112 2.14 4.24 5.40
N LEU A 113 1.86 5.00 4.35
CA LEU A 113 1.83 6.47 4.39
C LEU A 113 0.40 7.02 4.47
N THR A 114 -0.61 6.18 4.26
CA THR A 114 -2.02 6.56 4.31
C THR A 114 -2.44 7.25 5.61
N PRO A 115 -2.06 6.77 6.81
CA PRO A 115 -2.45 7.44 8.06
C PRO A 115 -1.63 8.70 8.37
N LEU A 116 -0.46 8.88 7.73
CA LEU A 116 0.42 10.02 7.96
C LEU A 116 0.06 11.22 7.07
N ILE A 117 -0.54 10.96 5.91
CA ILE A 117 -0.82 11.98 4.90
C ILE A 117 -2.25 12.49 5.06
N PRO A 118 -2.45 13.82 5.11
CA PRO A 118 -3.79 14.39 5.21
C PRO A 118 -4.65 13.95 4.01
N PRO A 119 -5.96 13.75 4.22
CA PRO A 119 -6.82 13.30 3.15
C PRO A 119 -6.86 14.34 2.03
N PHE A 120 -6.71 13.84 0.81
CA PHE A 120 -6.73 14.65 -0.41
C PHE A 120 -7.75 14.07 -1.39
N CYS A 121 -8.25 14.94 -2.27
CA CYS A 121 -9.20 14.60 -3.31
C CYS A 121 -8.49 14.55 -4.68
N ILE A 122 -8.83 13.57 -5.51
CA ILE A 122 -8.36 13.49 -6.91
C ILE A 122 -9.29 14.28 -7.85
N SER A 123 -10.59 14.11 -7.69
CA SER A 123 -11.63 14.76 -8.48
C SER A 123 -12.97 14.69 -7.73
N ASP A 124 -13.77 15.75 -7.87
CA ASP A 124 -15.13 15.89 -7.33
C ASP A 124 -16.15 15.02 -8.07
N LYS A 125 -15.82 14.57 -9.30
CA LYS A 125 -16.68 13.70 -10.11
C LYS A 125 -16.49 12.21 -9.82
N LEU A 126 -15.52 11.85 -9.00
CA LEU A 126 -15.25 10.45 -8.66
C LEU A 126 -16.23 9.96 -7.59
N THR A 127 -16.75 8.75 -7.81
CA THR A 127 -17.49 8.03 -6.77
C THR A 127 -16.55 7.15 -5.95
N GLU A 128 -16.99 6.70 -4.78
CA GLU A 128 -16.22 5.78 -3.92
C GLU A 128 -15.77 4.52 -4.67
N LEU A 129 -16.62 3.99 -5.56
CA LEU A 129 -16.29 2.83 -6.41
C LEU A 129 -15.04 3.05 -7.25
N HIS A 130 -14.81 4.28 -7.75
CA HIS A 130 -13.62 4.57 -8.55
C HIS A 130 -12.35 4.60 -7.68
N ILE A 131 -12.44 5.05 -6.43
CA ILE A 131 -11.31 5.00 -5.50
C ILE A 131 -10.97 3.56 -5.17
N THR A 132 -11.99 2.73 -4.92
CA THR A 132 -11.79 1.30 -4.64
C THR A 132 -11.21 0.56 -5.86
N LEU A 133 -11.60 0.96 -7.08
CA LEU A 133 -10.98 0.49 -8.31
C LEU A 133 -9.51 0.92 -8.40
N LEU A 134 -9.18 2.16 -8.04
CA LEU A 134 -7.83 2.67 -8.06
C LEU A 134 -6.91 1.89 -7.10
N ASP A 135 -7.40 1.58 -5.90
CA ASP A 135 -6.69 0.74 -4.93
C ASP A 135 -6.47 -0.70 -5.44
N SER A 136 -7.45 -1.23 -6.18
CA SER A 136 -7.33 -2.52 -6.86
C SER A 136 -6.25 -2.49 -7.96
N VAL A 137 -6.22 -1.43 -8.76
CA VAL A 137 -5.20 -1.23 -9.81
C VAL A 137 -3.81 -1.12 -9.19
N SER A 138 -3.65 -0.34 -8.11
CA SER A 138 -2.39 -0.27 -7.36
C SER A 138 -1.91 -1.66 -6.95
N THR A 139 -2.79 -2.46 -6.35
CA THR A 139 -2.47 -3.81 -5.88
C THR A 139 -1.99 -4.71 -7.02
N ILE A 140 -2.65 -4.64 -8.18
CA ILE A 140 -2.24 -5.36 -9.39
C ILE A 140 -0.86 -4.89 -9.87
N CYS A 141 -0.62 -3.58 -9.90
CA CYS A 141 0.67 -3.03 -10.30
C CYS A 141 1.81 -3.48 -9.38
N LEU A 142 1.58 -3.65 -8.07
CA LEU A 142 2.56 -4.21 -7.14
C LEU A 142 2.91 -5.67 -7.49
N VAL A 143 1.92 -6.49 -7.84
CA VAL A 143 2.17 -7.87 -8.31
C VAL A 143 3.00 -7.86 -9.60
N PHE A 144 2.68 -6.98 -10.54
CA PHE A 144 3.49 -6.80 -11.76
C PHE A 144 4.93 -6.39 -11.45
N LEU A 145 5.14 -5.46 -10.51
CA LEU A 145 6.48 -5.03 -10.08
C LEU A 145 7.30 -6.22 -9.55
N VAL A 146 6.67 -7.07 -8.74
CA VAL A 146 7.29 -8.29 -8.20
C VAL A 146 7.67 -9.27 -9.31
N ILE A 147 6.81 -9.47 -10.32
CA ILE A 147 7.11 -10.32 -11.49
C ILE A 147 8.28 -9.74 -12.30
N ILE A 148 8.27 -8.42 -12.56
CA ILE A 148 9.37 -7.72 -13.24
C ILE A 148 10.68 -7.91 -12.47
N TYR A 149 10.63 -7.85 -11.15
CA TYR A 149 11.81 -8.05 -10.32
C TYR A 149 12.35 -9.49 -10.39
N ILE A 150 11.47 -10.49 -10.33
CA ILE A 150 11.87 -11.91 -10.45
C ILE A 150 12.50 -12.18 -11.82
N THR A 151 11.86 -11.70 -12.88
CA THR A 151 12.40 -11.84 -14.24
C THR A 151 13.73 -11.12 -14.40
N ALA A 152 13.91 -9.96 -13.75
CA ALA A 152 15.20 -9.27 -13.70
C ALA A 152 16.28 -10.07 -12.97
N ILE A 153 15.96 -10.75 -11.85
CA ILE A 153 16.90 -11.63 -11.15
C ILE A 153 17.27 -12.85 -12.02
N ASP A 154 16.28 -13.52 -12.61
CA ASP A 154 16.53 -14.68 -13.48
C ASP A 154 17.40 -14.30 -14.67
N LEU A 155 17.08 -13.18 -15.32
CA LEU A 155 17.86 -12.71 -16.47
C LEU A 155 19.26 -12.22 -16.07
N HIS A 156 19.44 -11.68 -14.85
CA HIS A 156 20.76 -11.40 -14.29
C HIS A 156 21.58 -12.68 -14.08
N SER A 157 20.95 -13.76 -13.58
CA SER A 157 21.62 -15.05 -13.36
C SER A 157 22.14 -15.69 -14.66
N ARG A 158 21.46 -15.42 -15.78
CA ARG A 158 21.85 -15.86 -17.14
C ARG A 158 22.97 -15.02 -17.76
N GLY A 159 23.47 -13.97 -17.08
CA GLY A 159 24.60 -13.17 -17.53
C GLY A 159 24.26 -12.10 -18.57
N CYS A 160 23.01 -11.63 -18.66
CA CYS A 160 22.63 -10.57 -19.59
C CYS A 160 23.30 -9.22 -19.23
N LYS A 161 24.08 -8.67 -20.17
CA LYS A 161 24.87 -7.44 -19.99
C LYS A 161 24.04 -6.17 -19.69
N ALA A 162 22.81 -6.08 -20.20
CA ALA A 162 21.96 -4.91 -19.99
C ALA A 162 21.56 -4.76 -18.51
N ILE A 163 21.16 -5.87 -17.88
CA ILE A 163 20.78 -5.87 -16.46
C ILE A 163 22.01 -5.72 -15.58
N SER A 164 23.15 -6.33 -15.95
CA SER A 164 24.38 -6.18 -15.18
C SER A 164 24.86 -4.71 -15.11
N LEU A 165 24.49 -3.87 -16.09
CA LEU A 165 24.78 -2.44 -16.03
C LEU A 165 23.92 -1.72 -14.96
N PHE A 166 22.63 -2.04 -14.90
CA PHE A 166 21.71 -1.47 -13.90
C PHE A 166 21.98 -1.96 -12.47
N THR A 167 22.45 -3.20 -12.30
CA THR A 167 22.73 -3.76 -10.97
C THR A 167 24.09 -3.33 -10.41
N LYS A 168 25.01 -2.80 -11.22
CA LYS A 168 26.33 -2.30 -10.75
C LYS A 168 26.27 -1.33 -9.57
N PRO A 169 25.50 -0.22 -9.61
CA PRO A 169 25.43 0.72 -8.48
C PRO A 169 24.91 0.04 -7.21
N PHE A 170 23.88 -0.79 -7.34
CA PHE A 170 23.32 -1.57 -6.23
C PHE A 170 24.34 -2.57 -5.66
N SER A 171 25.08 -3.27 -6.52
CA SER A 171 26.10 -4.22 -6.10
C SER A 171 27.24 -3.55 -5.34
N ALA A 172 27.61 -2.32 -5.71
CA ALA A 172 28.63 -1.55 -5.01
C ALA A 172 28.14 -1.12 -3.60
N LEU A 173 26.88 -0.68 -3.49
CA LEU A 173 26.25 -0.36 -2.21
C LEU A 173 26.15 -1.61 -1.31
N CYS A 174 25.72 -2.75 -1.86
CA CYS A 174 25.65 -4.02 -1.15
C CYS A 174 27.02 -4.53 -0.69
N LYS A 175 28.08 -4.37 -1.48
CA LYS A 175 29.44 -4.70 -1.05
C LYS A 175 29.88 -3.85 0.15
N ARG A 176 29.52 -2.57 0.18
CA ARG A 176 29.78 -1.69 1.33
C ARG A 176 29.00 -2.09 2.59
N LEU A 177 27.75 -2.54 2.41
CA LEU A 177 26.89 -2.98 3.50
C LEU A 177 27.17 -4.43 3.95
N ASN A 178 28.24 -5.06 3.46
CA ASN A 178 28.59 -6.45 3.75
C ASN A 178 27.45 -7.45 3.42
N CYS A 179 26.61 -7.11 2.44
CA CYS A 179 25.52 -7.97 1.96
C CYS A 179 26.01 -9.13 1.08
N SER A 180 27.31 -9.48 1.13
CA SER A 180 27.93 -10.57 0.36
C SER A 180 27.53 -11.93 0.93
N ARG A 181 26.25 -12.26 0.78
CA ARG A 181 25.73 -13.61 0.94
C ARG A 181 25.18 -14.02 -0.42
N GLU A 182 25.47 -15.23 -0.83
CA GLU A 182 25.01 -15.81 -2.09
C GLU A 182 23.47 -15.81 -2.11
N VAL A 183 22.85 -15.19 -3.13
CA VAL A 183 21.39 -15.12 -3.24
C VAL A 183 20.88 -16.52 -3.54
N THR A 184 20.39 -17.20 -2.51
CA THR A 184 19.80 -18.53 -2.68
C THR A 184 18.38 -18.37 -3.20
N SER A 185 17.99 -19.24 -4.14
CA SER A 185 16.64 -19.33 -4.69
C SER A 185 15.55 -19.32 -3.61
N ASN A 186 15.81 -20.01 -2.49
CA ASN A 186 14.90 -20.06 -1.34
C ASN A 186 14.57 -18.67 -0.75
N SER A 187 15.55 -17.76 -0.68
CA SER A 187 15.31 -16.42 -0.11
C SER A 187 14.37 -15.56 -0.96
N VAL A 188 14.42 -15.74 -2.29
CA VAL A 188 13.53 -15.05 -3.23
C VAL A 188 12.11 -15.59 -3.10
N ILE A 189 11.95 -16.91 -2.95
CA ILE A 189 10.64 -17.55 -2.77
C ILE A 189 9.96 -17.06 -1.48
N HIS A 190 10.70 -16.95 -0.37
CA HIS A 190 10.15 -16.43 0.89
C HIS A 190 9.72 -14.97 0.79
N THR A 191 10.53 -14.13 0.14
CA THR A 191 10.18 -12.73 -0.10
C THR A 191 8.92 -12.64 -0.95
N PHE A 192 8.87 -13.39 -2.06
CA PHE A 192 7.72 -13.46 -2.94
C PHE A 192 6.45 -13.90 -2.21
N SER A 193 6.53 -14.98 -1.44
CA SER A 193 5.41 -15.49 -0.66
C SER A 193 4.89 -14.45 0.34
N THR A 194 5.79 -13.68 0.96
CA THR A 194 5.41 -12.57 1.84
C THR A 194 4.63 -11.51 1.06
N PHE A 195 5.13 -11.04 -0.07
CA PHE A 195 4.47 -9.99 -0.85
C PHE A 195 3.14 -10.45 -1.43
N LEU A 196 3.04 -11.69 -1.91
CA LEU A 196 1.77 -12.27 -2.34
C LEU A 196 0.75 -12.32 -1.19
N PHE A 197 1.21 -12.72 0.00
CA PHE A 197 0.35 -12.78 1.17
C PHE A 197 -0.15 -11.39 1.60
N LEU A 198 0.75 -10.40 1.64
CA LEU A 198 0.37 -9.02 1.96
C LEU A 198 -0.54 -8.40 0.89
N SER A 199 -0.32 -8.75 -0.37
CA SER A 199 -1.17 -8.30 -1.48
C SER A 199 -2.56 -8.95 -1.42
N SER A 200 -2.66 -10.25 -1.10
CA SER A 200 -3.94 -10.95 -1.04
C SER A 200 -4.83 -10.44 0.09
N THR A 201 -4.25 -10.10 1.24
CA THR A 201 -5.01 -9.53 2.37
C THR A 201 -5.50 -8.12 2.07
N LYS A 202 -4.70 -7.32 1.35
CA LYS A 202 -5.14 -6.03 0.83
C LYS A 202 -6.31 -6.21 -0.14
N THR A 203 -6.21 -7.07 -1.14
CA THR A 203 -7.31 -7.37 -2.08
C THR A 203 -8.58 -7.84 -1.36
N PHE A 204 -8.44 -8.70 -0.35
CA PHE A 204 -9.57 -9.19 0.44
C PHE A 204 -10.28 -8.04 1.17
N LYS A 205 -9.52 -7.13 1.77
CA LYS A 205 -10.06 -5.93 2.42
C LYS A 205 -10.79 -5.02 1.43
N THR A 206 -10.20 -4.77 0.27
CA THR A 206 -10.81 -3.97 -0.80
C THR A 206 -12.10 -4.62 -1.31
N PHE A 207 -12.12 -5.94 -1.47
CA PHE A 207 -13.33 -6.70 -1.85
C PHE A 207 -14.42 -6.62 -0.78
N TYR A 208 -14.07 -6.73 0.50
CA TYR A 208 -15.03 -6.59 1.59
C TYR A 208 -15.71 -5.21 1.59
N VAL A 209 -14.93 -4.15 1.38
CA VAL A 209 -15.46 -2.78 1.27
C VAL A 209 -16.41 -2.65 0.06
N LEU A 210 -16.08 -3.26 -1.08
CA LEU A 210 -16.98 -3.30 -2.25
C LEU A 210 -18.31 -4.01 -1.97
N CYS A 211 -18.31 -5.04 -1.12
CA CYS A 211 -19.56 -5.74 -0.77
C CYS A 211 -20.46 -4.94 0.17
N GLN A 212 -19.96 -3.89 0.82
CA GLN A 212 -20.75 -3.02 1.71
C GLN A 212 -21.32 -1.78 1.00
N ALA A 213 -20.74 -1.37 -0.13
CA ALA A 213 -21.15 -0.21 -0.92
C ALA A 213 -22.30 -0.54 -1.89
#